data_AF-A0A944Y705-F1
#
_entry.id   AF-A0A944Y705-F1
#
_cell.length_a   1.000
_cell.length_b   1.000
_cell.length_c   1.000
_cell.angle_alpha   90.00
_cell.angle_beta   90.00
_cell.angle_gamma   90.00
#
_symmetry.space_group_name_H-M   'P 1'
#
loop_
_entity.id
_entity.type
_entity.pdbx_description
1 polymer ?
#
loop_
_entity_poly.entity_id
_entity_poly.type
_entity_poly.pdbx_seq_one_letter_code
_entity_poly.pdbx_strand_id
1 'polypeptide(L)'
;MENNILKSEAGQSVVEYVLLLVVVTSLAFTVFNSAAWKKFMGKDSGFFAQMRQKMQYSYRHGLEGFDDTSNFVKHDTYFNPAEGTSRFFLAKEPYPASP
;
A
#
# COMPACT_ATOMS: atom_id res chain seq x y z
N MET A 1 -24.13 17.28 50.45
CA MET A 1 -24.73 16.28 49.55
C MET A 1 -23.58 15.63 48.80
N GLU A 2 -23.24 14.38 49.15
CA GLU A 2 -22.30 13.59 48.36
C GLU A 2 -22.97 13.25 47.03
N ASN A 3 -22.53 13.90 45.95
CA ASN A 3 -22.97 13.59 44.61
C ASN A 3 -22.31 12.28 44.17
N ASN A 4 -22.91 11.16 44.56
CA ASN A 4 -22.56 9.83 44.06
C ASN A 4 -23.09 9.69 42.63
N ILE A 5 -22.42 10.36 41.68
CA ILE A 5 -22.70 10.29 40.23
C ILE A 5 -22.77 8.83 39.77
N LEU A 6 -21.96 7.95 40.38
CA LEU A 6 -21.90 6.51 40.13
C LEU A 6 -23.16 5.71 40.54
N LYS A 7 -24.03 6.25 41.40
CA LYS A 7 -25.30 5.62 41.80
C LYS A 7 -26.49 6.03 40.94
N SER A 8 -26.29 6.95 40.00
CA SER A 8 -27.32 7.31 39.02
C SER A 8 -27.24 6.37 37.82
N GLU A 9 -28.39 6.04 37.21
CA GLU A 9 -28.49 5.26 35.96
C GLU A 9 -27.57 5.83 34.85
N ALA A 10 -27.43 7.15 34.81
CA ALA A 10 -26.54 7.85 33.88
C ALA A 10 -25.05 7.60 34.19
N GLY A 11 -24.66 7.55 35.48
CA GLY A 11 -23.29 7.24 35.87
C GLY A 11 -22.93 5.78 35.65
N GLN A 12 -23.86 4.86 35.91
CA GLN A 12 -23.66 3.43 35.67
C GLN A 12 -23.50 3.12 34.17
N SER A 13 -24.34 3.70 33.31
CA SER A 13 -24.23 3.53 31.85
C SER A 13 -22.92 4.10 31.30
N VAL A 14 -22.43 5.25 31.80
CA VAL A 14 -21.13 5.79 31.38
C VAL A 14 -19.99 4.82 31.71
N VAL A 15 -19.99 4.21 32.90
CA VAL A 15 -18.96 3.23 33.29
C VAL A 15 -19.02 1.98 32.41
N GLU A 16 -20.22 1.53 32.05
CA GLU A 16 -20.41 0.39 31.15
C GLU A 16 -19.79 0.65 29.77
N TYR A 17 -20.03 1.82 29.16
CA TYR A 17 -19.42 2.17 27.87
C TYR A 17 -17.90 2.32 27.95
N VAL A 18 -17.36 2.84 29.06
CA VAL A 18 -15.91 2.93 29.27
C VAL A 18 -15.30 1.52 29.35
N LEU A 19 -15.92 0.61 30.10
CA LEU A 19 -15.46 -0.78 30.18
C LEU A 19 -15.55 -1.49 28.84
N LEU A 20 -16.63 -1.30 28.09
CA LEU A 20 -16.78 -1.85 26.75
C LEU A 20 -15.69 -1.31 25.82
N LEU A 21 -15.39 -0.02 25.87
CA LEU A 21 -14.31 0.59 25.10
C LEU A 21 -12.95 -0.03 25.46
N VAL A 22 -12.67 -0.26 26.75
CA VAL A 22 -11.43 -0.92 27.19
C VAL A 22 -11.33 -2.34 26.63
N VAL A 23 -12.43 -3.10 26.65
CA VAL A 23 -12.45 -4.45 26.07
C VAL A 23 -12.20 -4.41 24.57
N VAL A 24 -12.93 -3.57 23.82
CA VAL A 24 -12.78 -3.45 22.36
C VAL A 24 -11.37 -3.01 21.99
N THR A 25 -10.80 -2.02 22.69
CA THR A 25 -9.43 -1.57 22.44
C THR A 25 -8.40 -2.66 22.75
N SER A 26 -8.56 -3.41 23.84
CA SER A 26 -7.65 -4.53 24.17
C SER A 26 -7.63 -5.61 23.09
N LEU A 27 -8.79 -5.93 22.51
CA LEU A 27 -8.91 -6.86 21.39
C LEU A 27 -8.25 -6.29 20.14
N ALA A 28 -8.49 -5.01 19.82
CA ALA A 28 -7.85 -4.35 18.69
C ALA A 28 -6.31 -4.35 18.81
N PHE A 29 -5.77 -4.03 19.99
CA PHE A 29 -4.33 -4.08 20.26
C PHE A 29 -3.75 -5.48 20.06
N THR A 30 -4.50 -6.52 20.44
CA THR A 30 -4.08 -7.92 20.25
C THR A 30 -3.95 -8.23 18.75
N VAL A 31 -4.93 -7.84 17.94
CA VAL A 31 -4.90 -8.03 16.49
C VAL A 31 -3.74 -7.25 15.87
N PHE A 32 -3.59 -5.96 16.21
CA PHE A 32 -2.54 -5.12 15.65
C PHE A 32 -1.13 -5.55 16.03
N ASN A 33 -0.95 -6.18 17.20
CA ASN A 33 0.34 -6.72 17.61
C ASN A 33 0.68 -8.08 17.00
N SER A 34 -0.28 -8.77 16.38
CA SER A 34 -0.06 -10.07 15.76
C SER A 34 0.96 -10.00 14.61
N ALA A 35 1.72 -11.08 14.43
CA ALA A 35 2.70 -11.19 13.34
C ALA A 35 2.04 -11.13 11.96
N ALA A 36 0.83 -11.69 11.82
CA ALA A 36 0.05 -11.66 10.59
C ALA A 36 -0.32 -10.21 10.20
N TRP A 37 -0.84 -9.42 11.15
CA TRP A 37 -1.16 -8.02 10.90
C TRP A 37 0.09 -7.21 10.54
N LYS A 38 1.20 -7.39 11.28
CA LYS A 38 2.47 -6.72 10.99
C LYS A 38 3.04 -7.11 9.62
N LYS A 39 2.88 -8.35 9.18
CA LYS A 39 3.30 -8.78 7.84
C LYS A 39 2.43 -8.15 6.74
N PHE A 40 1.15 -7.88 7.02
CA PHE A 40 0.22 -7.32 6.05
C PHE A 40 0.20 -5.78 6.00
N MET A 41 0.35 -5.10 7.15
CA MET A 41 0.25 -3.63 7.28
C MET A 41 1.51 -2.97 7.84
N GLY A 42 2.55 -3.73 8.19
CA GLY A 42 3.82 -3.19 8.68
C GLY A 42 4.63 -2.45 7.61
N LYS A 43 5.75 -1.86 8.01
CA LYS A 43 6.63 -1.08 7.13
C LYS A 43 7.16 -1.90 5.95
N ASP A 44 7.45 -3.18 6.18
CA ASP A 44 7.92 -4.11 5.15
C ASP A 44 6.78 -4.98 4.61
N SER A 45 5.53 -4.49 4.64
CA SER A 45 4.41 -5.32 4.23
C SER A 45 4.43 -5.61 2.73
N GLY A 46 4.13 -6.87 2.39
CA GLY A 46 3.99 -7.29 1.00
C GLY A 46 2.88 -6.52 0.27
N PHE A 47 1.85 -6.07 0.99
CA PHE A 47 0.77 -5.26 0.43
C PHE A 47 1.26 -3.89 -0.05
N PHE A 48 1.97 -3.14 0.80
CA PHE A 48 2.50 -1.83 0.41
C PHE A 48 3.60 -1.95 -0.65
N ALA A 49 4.40 -3.01 -0.60
CA ALA A 49 5.39 -3.30 -1.64
C ALA A 49 4.73 -3.51 -3.01
N GLN A 50 3.70 -4.35 -3.09
CA GLN A 50 2.96 -4.59 -4.34
C GLN A 50 2.22 -3.34 -4.83
N MET A 51 1.58 -2.60 -3.93
CA MET A 51 0.89 -1.35 -4.28
C MET A 51 1.88 -0.32 -4.83
N ARG A 52 3.04 -0.17 -4.19
CA ARG A 52 4.11 0.71 -4.66
C ARG A 52 4.61 0.28 -6.05
N GLN A 53 4.86 -1.01 -6.25
CA GLN A 53 5.33 -1.55 -7.53
C GLN A 53 4.32 -1.27 -8.64
N LYS A 54 3.02 -1.52 -8.40
CA LYS A 54 1.95 -1.20 -9.36
C LYS A 54 1.89 0.29 -9.68
N MET A 55 1.92 1.16 -8.65
CA MET A 55 1.91 2.61 -8.86
C MET A 55 3.13 3.10 -9.64
N GLN A 56 4.32 2.58 -9.35
CA GLN A 56 5.54 2.92 -10.09
C GLN A 56 5.44 2.52 -11.56
N TYR A 57 4.98 1.30 -11.84
CA TYR A 57 4.79 0.83 -13.21
C TYR A 57 3.79 1.71 -13.95
N SER A 58 2.61 1.95 -13.38
CA SER A 58 1.55 2.73 -14.03
C SER A 58 1.93 4.19 -14.22
N TYR A 59 2.67 4.78 -13.28
CA TYR A 59 3.20 6.14 -13.45
C TYR A 59 4.16 6.24 -14.65
N ARG A 60 5.02 5.23 -14.83
CA ARG A 60 6.03 5.22 -15.92
C ARG A 60 5.44 4.83 -17.28
N HIS A 61 4.50 3.89 -17.31
CA HIS A 61 4.01 3.29 -18.55
C HIS A 61 2.64 3.81 -18.98
N GLY A 62 1.89 4.47 -18.10
CA GLY A 62 0.50 4.89 -18.35
C GLY A 62 -0.48 3.71 -18.46
N LEU A 63 -0.05 2.51 -18.07
CA LEU A 63 -0.76 1.24 -18.21
C LEU A 63 -0.70 0.46 -16.89
N GLU A 64 -1.61 -0.48 -16.67
CA GLU A 64 -1.52 -1.35 -15.50
C GLU A 64 -0.45 -2.43 -15.71
N GLY A 65 0.36 -2.70 -14.67
CA GLY A 65 1.39 -3.73 -14.69
C GLY A 65 2.19 -3.75 -13.39
N PHE A 66 3.16 -4.66 -13.32
CA PHE A 66 3.96 -4.89 -12.11
C PHE A 66 5.46 -4.96 -12.41
N ASP A 67 5.84 -5.66 -13.47
CA ASP A 67 7.25 -5.78 -13.84
C ASP A 67 7.63 -4.79 -14.93
N ASP A 68 8.58 -3.93 -14.59
CA ASP A 68 9.20 -3.02 -15.53
C ASP A 68 10.38 -3.73 -16.21
N THR A 69 10.12 -4.33 -17.38
CA THR A 69 11.17 -4.89 -18.24
C THR A 69 11.65 -3.90 -19.30
N SER A 70 11.25 -2.62 -19.20
CA SER A 70 11.58 -1.63 -20.21
C SER A 70 13.08 -1.37 -20.27
N ASN A 71 13.61 -1.29 -21.48
CA ASN A 71 14.99 -0.90 -21.75
C ASN A 71 15.01 0.24 -22.77
N PHE A 72 16.20 0.75 -23.08
CA PHE A 72 16.37 1.87 -24.01
C PHE A 72 15.78 1.59 -25.42
N VAL A 73 15.65 0.33 -25.80
CA VAL A 73 15.20 -0.10 -27.14
C VAL A 73 13.72 -0.48 -27.16
N LYS A 74 13.18 -0.97 -26.03
CA LYS A 74 11.85 -1.55 -25.91
C LYS A 74 11.16 -1.03 -24.66
N HIS A 75 10.04 -0.34 -24.85
CA HIS A 75 9.19 0.12 -23.76
C HIS A 75 7.74 -0.22 -24.07
N ASP A 76 7.02 -0.74 -23.08
CA ASP A 76 5.69 -1.33 -23.25
C ASP A 76 4.66 -0.34 -23.82
N THR A 77 4.83 0.96 -23.54
CA THR A 77 3.93 2.02 -24.01
C THR A 77 4.02 2.29 -25.52
N TYR A 78 5.15 2.03 -26.16
CA TYR A 78 5.39 2.47 -27.55
C TYR A 78 6.01 1.42 -28.47
N PHE A 79 6.52 0.32 -27.93
CA PHE A 79 7.06 -0.79 -28.69
C PHE A 79 5.99 -1.87 -28.83
N ASN A 80 5.66 -2.24 -30.08
CA ASN A 80 4.76 -3.35 -30.37
C ASN A 80 5.58 -4.64 -30.48
N PRO A 81 5.52 -5.55 -29.49
CA PRO A 81 6.31 -6.78 -29.54
C PRO A 81 5.85 -7.76 -30.63
N ALA A 82 4.59 -7.68 -31.07
CA ALA A 82 4.06 -8.58 -32.11
C ALA A 82 4.60 -8.21 -33.51
N GLU A 83 4.80 -6.91 -33.77
CA GLU A 83 5.30 -6.40 -35.04
C GLU A 83 6.81 -6.08 -35.01
N GLY A 84 7.41 -6.03 -33.82
CA GLY A 84 8.81 -5.64 -33.63
C GLY A 84 9.08 -4.17 -33.93
N THR A 85 8.04 -3.33 -33.99
CA THR A 85 8.11 -1.92 -34.40
C THR A 85 7.84 -0.99 -33.22
N SER A 86 8.35 0.24 -33.29
CA SER A 86 8.05 1.30 -32.32
C SER A 86 7.31 2.45 -33.01
N ARG A 87 6.46 3.15 -32.26
CA ARG A 87 5.85 4.43 -32.69
C ARG A 87 6.84 5.59 -32.74
N PHE A 88 8.03 5.45 -32.16
CA PHE A 88 9.07 6.47 -32.15
C PHE A 88 10.27 6.05 -33.01
N PHE A 89 10.96 7.04 -33.56
CA PHE A 89 12.25 6.83 -34.21
C PHE A 89 13.32 6.64 -33.13
N LEU A 90 13.97 5.47 -33.12
CA LEU A 90 15.14 5.20 -32.30
C LEU A 90 16.40 5.32 -33.16
N ALA A 91 17.52 5.69 -32.55
CA ALA A 91 18.80 5.67 -33.25
C ALA A 91 19.10 4.25 -33.72
N LYS A 92 19.50 4.10 -35.00
CA LYS A 92 19.87 2.81 -35.57
C LYS A 92 21.06 2.18 -34.85
N GLU A 93 21.92 3.01 -34.28
CA GLU A 93 23.15 2.61 -33.58
C GLU A 93 23.09 3.09 -32.12
N PRO A 94 23.59 2.28 -31.16
CA PRO A 94 23.68 2.70 -29.77
C PRO A 94 24.64 3.88 -29.62
N TYR A 95 24.45 4.66 -28.56
CA TYR A 95 25.36 5.78 -28.25
C TYR A 95 26.79 5.23 -28.08
N PRO A 96 27.82 5.89 -28.66
CA PRO A 96 29.20 5.44 -28.47
C PRO A 96 29.52 5.41 -26.98
N ALA A 97 30.21 4.35 -26.53
CA ALA A 97 30.68 4.26 -25.16
C ALA A 97 31.56 5.49 -24.87
N SER A 98 31.28 6.17 -23.76
CA SER A 98 32.08 7.31 -23.32
C SER A 98 33.55 6.89 -23.17
N PRO A 99 34.51 7.71 -23.64
CA PRO A 99 35.95 7.41 -23.55
C PRO A 99 36.44 7.27 -22.10
#